data_AF-A0A365YD81-F1
#
_entry.id   AF-A0A365YD81-F1
#
_cell.length_a   1.000
_cell.length_b   1.000
_cell.length_c   1.000
_cell.angle_alpha   90.00
_cell.angle_beta   90.00
_cell.angle_gamma   90.00
#
_symmetry.space_group_name_H-M   'P 1'
#
loop_
_entity.id
_entity.type
_entity.pdbx_description
1 polymer ?
#
loop_
_entity_poly.entity_id
_entity_poly.type
_entity_poly.pdbx_seq_one_letter_code
_entity_poly.pdbx_strand_id
1 'polypeptide(L)'
;MSAENNLNPEQQLAALAQAQADMDRAVGYGSRLLGWYSIIVSLVIGALAFLLQLYPPQKHMAGFIVIIGLYVVAILAASLAYRKLYRSLPIGASKRYTWGFTLTIVFYAASLALLPQQLSSWAILGLIWIVVSAPLLIVGIGMVRK
;
A
#
# COMPACT_ATOMS: atom_id res chain seq x y z
N MET A 1 40.49 8.14 -26.51
CA MET A 1 39.77 9.12 -27.34
C MET A 1 38.44 8.49 -27.70
N SER A 2 37.41 8.83 -26.94
CA SER A 2 36.04 8.35 -27.19
C SER A 2 35.57 8.99 -28.47
N ALA A 3 35.18 8.20 -29.47
CA ALA A 3 34.49 8.72 -30.64
C ALA A 3 33.22 9.41 -30.15
N GLU A 4 33.23 10.75 -30.09
CA GLU A 4 32.01 11.53 -30.02
C GLU A 4 31.23 11.18 -31.28
N ASN A 5 30.29 10.26 -31.11
CA ASN A 5 29.37 9.85 -32.14
C ASN A 5 28.56 11.10 -32.45
N ASN A 6 28.92 11.82 -33.52
CA ASN A 6 28.22 13.00 -34.02
C ASN A 6 26.84 12.54 -34.52
N LEU A 7 25.93 12.28 -33.58
CA LEU A 7 24.56 11.93 -33.85
C LEU A 7 23.92 13.15 -34.52
N ASN A 8 23.39 12.95 -35.72
CA ASN A 8 22.66 13.99 -36.43
C ASN A 8 21.45 14.42 -35.57
N PRO A 9 20.93 15.66 -35.69
CA PRO A 9 19.82 16.14 -34.86
C PRO A 9 18.60 15.19 -34.83
N GLU A 10 18.32 14.53 -35.96
CA GLU A 10 17.26 13.52 -36.07
C GLU A 10 17.55 12.25 -35.24
N GLN A 11 18.81 11.81 -35.18
CA GLN A 11 19.24 10.67 -34.38
C GLN A 11 19.25 11.00 -32.89
N GLN A 12 19.57 12.24 -32.51
CA GLN A 12 19.44 12.71 -31.13
C GLN A 12 17.97 12.78 -30.69
N LEU A 13 17.08 13.25 -31.58
CA LEU A 13 15.63 13.26 -31.34
C LEU A 13 15.06 11.84 -31.20
N ALA A 14 15.48 10.91 -32.06
CA ALA A 14 15.07 9.51 -31.97
C ALA A 14 15.57 8.85 -30.68
N ALA A 15 16.83 9.11 -30.28
CA ALA A 15 17.38 8.61 -29.03
C ALA A 15 16.66 9.18 -27.79
N LEU A 16 16.29 10.47 -27.81
CA LEU A 16 15.48 11.08 -26.75
C LEU A 16 14.07 10.51 -26.68
N ALA A 17 13.40 10.31 -27.83
CA ALA A 17 12.08 9.70 -27.89
C ALA A 17 12.10 8.27 -27.35
N GLN A 18 13.13 7.50 -27.67
CA GLN A 18 13.30 6.15 -27.17
C GLN A 18 13.61 6.13 -25.67
N ALA A 19 14.47 7.02 -25.18
CA ALA A 19 14.74 7.18 -23.76
C ALA A 19 13.48 7.59 -22.98
N GLN A 20 12.63 8.48 -23.53
CA GLN A 20 11.34 8.84 -22.94
C GLN A 20 10.39 7.65 -22.88
N ALA A 21 10.28 6.87 -23.97
CA ALA A 21 9.44 5.67 -23.99
C ALA A 21 9.88 4.61 -22.97
N ASP A 22 11.19 4.41 -22.78
CA ASP A 22 11.73 3.49 -21.79
C ASP A 22 11.54 4.00 -20.36
N MET A 23 11.66 5.31 -20.13
CA MET A 23 11.31 5.94 -18.86
C MET A 23 9.83 5.77 -18.53
N ASP A 24 8.93 5.99 -19.49
CA ASP A 24 7.48 5.82 -19.30
C ASP A 24 7.10 4.37 -18.97
N ARG A 25 7.75 3.39 -19.62
CA ARG A 25 7.58 1.96 -19.28
C ARG A 25 8.07 1.65 -17.87
N ALA A 26 9.24 2.16 -17.47
CA ALA A 26 9.77 1.96 -16.12
C ALA A 26 8.87 2.60 -15.05
N VAL A 27 8.33 3.79 -15.34
CA VAL A 27 7.34 4.49 -14.52
C VAL A 27 6.06 3.68 -14.35
N GLY A 28 5.50 3.14 -15.45
CA GLY A 28 4.30 2.31 -15.41
C GLY A 28 4.51 0.98 -14.66
N TYR A 29 5.68 0.36 -14.80
CA TYR A 29 6.03 -0.82 -14.02
C TYR A 29 6.13 -0.50 -12.52
N GLY A 30 6.79 0.61 -12.16
CA GLY A 30 6.91 1.07 -10.78
C GLY A 30 5.56 1.37 -10.13
N SER A 31 4.62 1.98 -10.85
CA SER A 31 3.26 2.19 -10.33
C SER A 31 2.49 0.89 -10.13
N ARG A 32 2.62 -0.08 -11.04
CA ARG A 32 1.96 -1.39 -10.88
C ARG A 32 2.52 -2.17 -9.70
N LEU A 33 3.83 -2.16 -9.50
CA LEU A 33 4.49 -2.79 -8.36
C LEU A 33 3.98 -2.20 -7.03
N LEU A 34 3.88 -0.86 -6.95
CA LEU A 34 3.30 -0.18 -5.79
C LEU A 34 1.82 -0.50 -5.61
N GLY A 35 1.08 -0.62 -6.72
CA GLY A 35 -0.32 -0.99 -6.70
C GLY A 35 -0.57 -2.35 -6.08
N TRP A 36 0.16 -3.38 -6.54
CA TRP A 36 0.13 -4.72 -5.97
C TRP A 36 0.53 -4.74 -4.50
N TYR A 37 1.61 -4.04 -4.17
CA TYR A 37 2.06 -3.89 -2.81
C TYR A 37 0.99 -3.26 -1.90
N SER A 38 0.29 -2.22 -2.37
CA SER A 38 -0.81 -1.58 -1.64
C SER A 38 -1.96 -2.55 -1.39
N ILE A 39 -2.33 -3.35 -2.40
CA ILE A 39 -3.37 -4.39 -2.28
C ILE A 39 -2.97 -5.40 -1.20
N ILE A 40 -1.75 -5.94 -1.26
CA ILE A 40 -1.29 -6.95 -0.28
C ILE A 40 -1.29 -6.37 1.13
N VAL A 41 -0.72 -5.18 1.32
CA VAL A 41 -0.67 -4.52 2.64
C VAL A 41 -2.07 -4.26 3.17
N SER A 42 -2.99 -3.80 2.32
CA SER A 42 -4.37 -3.53 2.74
C SER A 42 -5.09 -4.78 3.26
N LEU A 43 -4.93 -5.91 2.57
CA LEU A 43 -5.53 -7.18 2.96
C LEU A 43 -4.94 -7.70 4.27
N VAL A 44 -3.61 -7.59 4.44
CA VAL A 44 -2.93 -7.99 5.68
C VAL A 44 -3.39 -7.14 6.86
N ILE A 45 -3.41 -5.81 6.71
CA ILE A 45 -3.85 -4.88 7.76
C ILE A 45 -5.32 -5.12 8.10
N GLY A 46 -6.18 -5.24 7.09
CA GLY A 46 -7.58 -5.56 7.29
C GLY A 46 -7.76 -6.87 8.04
N ALA A 47 -7.07 -7.94 7.63
CA ALA A 47 -7.18 -9.26 8.25
C ALA A 47 -6.74 -9.22 9.72
N LEU A 48 -5.67 -8.50 10.04
CA LEU A 48 -5.23 -8.34 11.42
C LEU A 48 -6.21 -7.47 12.24
N ALA A 49 -6.80 -6.42 11.64
CA ALA A 49 -7.84 -5.63 12.28
C ALA A 49 -9.07 -6.49 12.63
N PHE A 50 -9.48 -7.37 11.72
CA PHE A 50 -10.52 -8.37 11.94
C PHE A 50 -10.18 -9.31 13.11
N LEU A 51 -8.95 -9.86 13.11
CA LEU A 51 -8.49 -10.75 14.17
C LEU A 51 -8.44 -10.07 15.54
N LEU A 52 -8.04 -8.79 15.60
CA LEU A 52 -8.02 -8.04 16.86
C LEU A 52 -9.41 -7.87 17.48
N GLN A 53 -10.46 -7.82 16.67
CA GLN A 53 -11.83 -7.79 17.17
C GLN A 53 -12.38 -9.17 17.50
N LEU A 54 -11.93 -10.21 16.80
CA LEU A 54 -12.28 -11.59 17.12
C LEU A 54 -11.65 -12.07 18.44
N TYR A 55 -10.46 -11.58 18.78
CA TYR A 55 -9.73 -11.90 20.00
C TYR A 55 -9.62 -10.69 20.94
N PRO A 56 -10.72 -10.24 21.56
CA PRO A 56 -10.69 -9.08 22.45
C PRO A 56 -9.83 -9.38 23.70
N PRO A 57 -9.14 -8.37 24.26
CA PRO A 57 -8.17 -8.56 25.33
C PRO A 57 -8.79 -9.11 26.62
N GLN A 58 -10.09 -8.85 26.85
CA GLN A 58 -10.83 -9.34 28.02
C GLN A 58 -11.01 -10.86 28.04
N LYS A 59 -11.05 -11.50 26.87
CA LYS A 59 -11.27 -12.95 26.72
C LYS A 59 -9.98 -13.68 26.34
N HIS A 60 -9.12 -13.03 25.54
CA HIS A 60 -7.97 -13.68 24.93
C HIS A 60 -6.72 -12.77 24.95
N MET A 61 -6.24 -12.39 26.13
CA MET A 61 -5.12 -11.45 26.31
C MET A 61 -3.84 -11.90 25.57
N ALA A 62 -3.44 -13.17 25.68
CA ALA A 62 -2.25 -13.67 24.98
C ALA A 62 -2.40 -13.60 23.45
N GLY A 63 -3.55 -14.02 22.92
CA GLY A 63 -3.84 -13.93 21.48
C GLY A 63 -3.84 -12.48 20.98
N PHE A 64 -4.46 -11.58 21.74
CA PHE A 64 -4.48 -10.15 21.44
C PHE A 64 -3.07 -9.54 21.37
N ILE A 65 -2.18 -9.87 22.32
CA ILE A 65 -0.78 -9.41 22.32
C ILE A 65 -0.03 -9.90 21.07
N VAL A 66 -0.20 -11.18 20.71
CA VAL A 66 0.44 -11.75 19.51
C VAL A 66 -0.04 -11.05 18.25
N ILE A 67 -1.35 -10.83 18.11
CA ILE A 67 -1.93 -10.18 16.93
C ILE A 67 -1.49 -8.70 16.85
N ILE A 68 -1.44 -7.98 17.96
CA ILE A 68 -0.87 -6.62 18.00
C ILE A 68 0.59 -6.63 17.57
N GLY A 69 1.39 -7.58 18.08
CA GLY A 69 2.79 -7.73 17.68
C GLY A 69 2.92 -7.93 16.16
N LEU A 70 2.11 -8.81 15.58
CA LEU A 70 2.04 -9.02 14.13
C LEU A 70 1.59 -7.76 13.38
N TYR A 71 0.64 -6.99 13.92
CA TYR A 71 0.17 -5.72 13.34
C TYR A 71 1.29 -4.68 13.28
N VAL A 72 2.03 -4.52 14.37
CA VAL A 72 3.19 -3.61 14.42
C VAL A 72 4.27 -4.06 13.43
N VAL A 73 4.59 -5.36 13.40
CA VAL A 73 5.56 -5.92 12.45
C VAL A 73 5.10 -5.71 11.01
N ALA A 74 3.82 -5.90 10.70
CA ALA A 74 3.26 -5.66 9.37
C ALA A 74 3.39 -4.18 8.96
N ILE A 75 3.12 -3.24 9.86
CA ILE A 75 3.29 -1.80 9.61
C ILE A 75 4.76 -1.44 9.38
N LEU A 76 5.67 -1.98 10.19
CA LEU A 76 7.11 -1.74 10.05
C LEU A 76 7.65 -2.33 8.75
N ALA A 77 7.30 -3.58 8.44
CA ALA A 77 7.65 -4.24 7.20
C ALA A 77 7.11 -3.45 6.00
N ALA A 78 5.87 -2.96 6.09
CA ALA A 78 5.29 -2.13 5.07
C ALA A 78 6.05 -0.79 4.91
N SER A 79 6.38 -0.13 6.01
CA SER A 79 7.11 1.13 5.98
C SER A 79 8.53 0.96 5.41
N LEU A 80 9.22 -0.14 5.72
CA LEU A 80 10.54 -0.48 5.18
C LEU A 80 10.47 -0.82 3.69
N ALA A 81 9.50 -1.65 3.28
CA ALA A 81 9.28 -2.00 1.88
C ALA A 81 8.94 -0.75 1.05
N TYR A 82 8.09 0.12 1.58
CA TYR A 82 7.75 1.40 0.97
C TYR A 82 8.98 2.31 0.86
N ARG A 83 9.83 2.42 1.90
CA ARG A 83 11.07 3.21 1.84
C ARG A 83 12.01 2.72 0.73
N LYS A 84 12.07 1.40 0.50
CA LYS A 84 12.85 0.79 -0.57
C LYS A 84 12.25 1.11 -1.95
N LEU A 85 10.92 1.06 -2.09
CA LEU A 85 10.21 1.41 -3.32
C LEU A 85 10.25 2.93 -3.62
N TYR A 86 10.24 3.79 -2.59
CA TYR A 86 10.07 5.24 -2.71
C TYR A 86 11.05 5.91 -3.68
N ARG A 87 12.31 5.45 -3.71
CA ARG A 87 13.34 6.01 -4.59
C ARG A 87 13.11 5.74 -6.08
N SER A 88 12.25 4.78 -6.41
CA SER A 88 11.96 4.34 -7.77
C SER A 88 10.54 4.70 -8.23
N LEU A 89 9.78 5.45 -7.42
CA LEU A 89 8.39 5.76 -7.73
C LEU A 89 8.24 7.02 -8.59
N PRO A 90 7.34 7.00 -9.58
CA PRO A 90 6.95 8.22 -10.29
C PRO A 90 6.31 9.24 -9.34
N ILE A 91 6.54 10.52 -9.66
CA ILE A 91 6.02 11.67 -8.93
C ILE A 91 4.49 11.52 -8.76
N GLY A 92 4.01 11.54 -7.51
CA GLY A 92 2.58 11.48 -7.18
C GLY A 92 2.01 10.10 -6.84
N ALA A 93 2.63 8.99 -7.26
CA ALA A 93 2.19 7.65 -6.85
C ALA A 93 2.40 7.42 -5.34
N SER A 94 3.54 7.90 -4.84
CA SER A 94 3.86 7.94 -3.41
C SER A 94 2.78 8.68 -2.58
N LYS A 95 2.35 9.87 -3.03
CA LYS A 95 1.35 10.69 -2.31
C LYS A 95 0.00 9.99 -2.21
N ARG A 96 -0.39 9.25 -3.25
CA ARG A 96 -1.63 8.46 -3.26
C ARG A 96 -1.55 7.29 -2.28
N TYR A 97 -0.41 6.59 -2.25
CA TYR A 97 -0.17 5.51 -1.28
C TYR A 97 -0.26 6.01 0.16
N THR A 98 0.45 7.10 0.51
CA THR A 98 0.40 7.64 1.88
C THR A 98 -1.00 8.10 2.26
N TRP A 99 -1.77 8.70 1.35
CA TRP A 99 -3.17 9.02 1.60
C TRP A 99 -4.03 7.78 1.88
N GLY A 100 -3.93 6.74 1.05
CA GLY A 100 -4.65 5.48 1.27
C GLY A 100 -4.26 4.81 2.58
N PHE A 101 -2.98 4.79 2.89
CA PHE A 101 -2.45 4.19 4.12
C PHE A 101 -2.91 4.94 5.37
N THR A 102 -2.86 6.27 5.36
CA THR A 102 -3.36 7.11 6.45
C THR A 102 -4.86 6.91 6.64
N LEU A 103 -5.66 6.86 5.56
CA LEU A 103 -7.09 6.60 5.66
C LEU A 103 -7.40 5.22 6.26
N THR A 104 -6.65 4.18 5.87
CA THR A 104 -6.75 2.84 6.47
C THR A 104 -6.50 2.87 7.97
N ILE A 105 -5.47 3.60 8.43
CA ILE A 105 -5.19 3.76 9.87
C ILE A 105 -6.30 4.54 10.58
N VAL A 106 -6.76 5.64 9.99
CA VAL A 106 -7.84 6.47 10.55
C VAL A 106 -9.13 5.67 10.68
N PHE A 107 -9.50 4.90 9.66
CA PHE A 107 -10.69 4.04 9.73
C PHE A 107 -10.53 2.90 10.74
N TYR A 108 -9.33 2.34 10.88
CA TYR A 108 -9.07 1.37 11.93
C TYR A 108 -9.25 2.00 13.33
N ALA A 109 -8.66 3.17 13.59
CA ALA A 109 -8.83 3.89 14.85
C ALA A 109 -10.30 4.27 15.11
N ALA A 110 -11.02 4.73 14.09
CA ALA A 110 -12.44 5.02 14.18
C ALA A 110 -13.26 3.76 14.50
N SER A 111 -12.92 2.61 13.91
CA SER A 111 -13.57 1.34 14.23
C SER A 111 -13.40 0.98 15.70
N LEU A 112 -12.20 1.17 16.27
CA LEU A 112 -11.94 0.92 17.69
C LEU A 112 -12.71 1.89 18.61
N ALA A 113 -12.88 3.14 18.19
CA ALA A 113 -13.57 4.15 18.98
C ALA A 113 -15.10 4.02 18.95
N LEU A 114 -15.66 3.56 17.83
CA LEU A 114 -17.12 3.49 17.60
C LEU A 114 -17.74 2.15 18.00
N LEU A 115 -16.95 1.09 18.17
CA LEU A 115 -17.48 -0.23 18.46
C LEU A 115 -17.43 -0.53 19.96
N PRO A 116 -18.59 -0.73 20.63
CA PRO A 116 -18.60 -1.31 21.96
C PRO A 116 -17.91 -2.68 21.92
N GLN A 117 -17.10 -2.97 22.95
CA GLN A 117 -16.21 -4.13 23.09
C GLN A 117 -16.90 -5.52 22.98
N GLN A 118 -18.20 -5.58 22.72
CA GLN A 118 -19.04 -6.79 22.71
C GLN A 118 -19.72 -7.09 21.36
N LEU A 119 -19.43 -6.36 20.29
CA LEU A 119 -20.01 -6.69 18.97
C LEU A 119 -19.30 -7.90 18.34
N SER A 120 -19.85 -9.09 18.60
CA SER A 120 -19.36 -10.38 18.07
C SER A 120 -20.07 -10.84 16.79
N SER A 121 -20.78 -9.95 16.10
CA SER A 121 -21.44 -10.29 14.84
C SER A 121 -20.42 -10.42 13.71
N TRP A 122 -20.35 -11.59 13.08
CA TRP A 122 -19.50 -11.84 11.90
C TRP A 122 -19.71 -10.83 10.78
N ALA A 123 -20.94 -10.30 10.62
CA ALA A 123 -21.25 -9.27 9.64
C ALA A 123 -20.54 -7.94 9.95
N ILE A 124 -20.49 -7.55 11.23
CA ILE A 124 -19.83 -6.31 11.68
C ILE A 124 -18.31 -6.44 11.54
N LEU A 125 -17.75 -7.59 11.95
CA LEU A 125 -16.34 -7.92 11.77
C LEU A 125 -15.94 -7.86 10.29
N GLY A 126 -16.75 -8.44 9.40
CA GLY A 126 -16.55 -8.36 7.96
C GLY A 126 -16.61 -6.93 7.42
N LEU A 127 -17.56 -6.11 7.89
CA LEU A 127 -17.62 -4.70 7.50
C LEU A 127 -16.37 -3.92 7.91
N ILE A 128 -15.81 -4.18 9.08
CA ILE A 128 -14.58 -3.52 9.54
C ILE A 128 -13.41 -3.91 8.68
N TRP A 129 -13.30 -5.21 8.35
CA TRP A 129 -12.30 -5.68 7.39
C TRP A 129 -12.37 -4.91 6.06
N ILE A 130 -13.59 -4.75 5.51
CA ILE A 130 -13.83 -4.01 4.26
C ILE A 130 -13.46 -2.54 4.43
N VAL A 131 -13.98 -1.86 5.45
CA VAL A 131 -13.80 -0.41 5.66
C VAL A 131 -12.34 -0.05 5.88
N VAL A 132 -11.60 -0.87 6.64
CA VAL A 132 -10.16 -0.67 6.88
C VAL A 132 -9.34 -0.93 5.62
N SER A 133 -9.67 -1.98 4.85
CA SER A 133 -8.92 -2.36 3.65
C SER A 133 -9.22 -1.46 2.44
N ALA A 134 -10.45 -0.95 2.33
CA ALA A 134 -10.96 -0.29 1.13
C ALA A 134 -10.11 0.89 0.62
N PRO A 135 -9.64 1.85 1.45
CA PRO A 135 -8.90 3.00 0.95
C PRO A 135 -7.61 2.60 0.24
N LEU A 136 -6.83 1.72 0.86
CA LEU A 136 -5.56 1.27 0.32
C LEU A 136 -5.74 0.27 -0.84
N LEU A 137 -6.82 -0.53 -0.83
CA LEU A 137 -7.26 -1.34 -1.98
C LEU A 137 -7.58 -0.49 -3.20
N ILE A 138 -8.40 0.55 -3.05
CA ILE A 138 -8.82 1.43 -4.14
C ILE A 138 -7.60 2.14 -4.75
N VAL A 139 -6.71 2.64 -3.90
CA VAL A 139 -5.44 3.25 -4.33
C VAL A 139 -4.60 2.23 -5.10
N GLY A 140 -4.47 1.00 -4.58
CA GLY A 140 -3.70 -0.06 -5.21
C GLY A 140 -4.25 -0.46 -6.58
N ILE A 141 -5.55 -0.72 -6.68
CA ILE A 141 -6.23 -1.07 -7.93
C ILE A 141 -6.09 0.07 -8.95
N GLY A 142 -6.25 1.32 -8.51
CA GLY A 142 -6.09 2.50 -9.37
C GLY A 142 -4.67 2.68 -9.90
N MET A 143 -3.65 2.15 -9.22
CA MET A 143 -2.27 2.14 -9.69
C MET A 143 -1.96 0.96 -10.62
N VAL A 144 -2.58 -0.20 -10.40
CA VAL A 144 -2.40 -1.39 -11.27
C VAL A 144 -3.06 -1.20 -12.64
N ARG A 145 -4.21 -0.50 -12.68
CA ARG A 145 -4.98 -0.27 -13.91
C ARG A 145 -4.44 0.85 -14.81
N LYS A 146 -3.39 1.55 -14.37
CA LYS A 146 -2.68 2.54 -15.19
C LYS A 146 -1.58 1.86 -16.02
#